data_AF-A0A7X9A8W9-F1
#
_entry.id   AF-A0A7X9A8W9-F1
#
_cell.length_a   1.000
_cell.length_b   1.000
_cell.length_c   1.000
_cell.angle_alpha   90.00
_cell.angle_beta   90.00
_cell.angle_gamma   90.00
#
_symmetry.space_group_name_H-M   'P 1'
#
loop_
_entity.id
_entity.type
_entity.pdbx_description
1 polymer ?
#
loop_
_entity_poly.entity_id
_entity_poly.type
_entity_poly.pdbx_seq_one_letter_code
_entity_poly.pdbx_strand_id
1 'polypeptide(L)'
;MLEKLPKARWFKGRKGPVVLVIMDGVGYGKYIEGDAVAAAFTPHLDWFHAHCPNTRLKAHGTAVGLPSDADMGNSEVGHNAIGAGRVFGQGAKLVSDSIASGAMFEGKAWREIIDNALGKKSTLHFLGLFSDGNVHSHIDHLKAMICKAADSGVGKIRVHILLDGRDVGETSALEYVLPFEDFLAGIRNASCDARIASGGGRMCITMDRYNANWGMVEKGWQTHVLGQGRQFP
;
A
#
# COMPACT_ATOMS: atom_id res chain seq x y z
N MET A 1 -13.05 -8.41 15.22
CA MET A 1 -13.57 -9.42 14.25
C MET A 1 -14.67 -8.76 13.45
N LEU A 2 -14.64 -8.89 12.11
CA LEU A 2 -15.70 -8.33 11.26
C LEU A 2 -17.01 -9.09 11.49
N GLU A 3 -18.10 -8.39 11.74
CA GLU A 3 -19.42 -9.01 11.87
C GLU A 3 -19.82 -9.71 10.56
N LYS A 4 -20.41 -10.90 10.68
CA LYS A 4 -20.90 -11.68 9.53
C LYS A 4 -22.07 -10.94 8.87
N LEU A 5 -22.10 -10.88 7.53
CA LEU A 5 -23.23 -10.27 6.82
C LEU A 5 -24.52 -11.05 7.16
N PRO A 6 -25.60 -10.36 7.54
CA PRO A 6 -26.87 -11.02 7.77
C PRO A 6 -27.43 -11.53 6.45
N LYS A 7 -27.87 -12.79 6.43
CA LYS A 7 -28.56 -13.32 5.25
C LYS A 7 -29.86 -12.55 5.04
N ALA A 8 -30.10 -12.10 3.81
CA ALA A 8 -31.32 -11.41 3.44
C ALA A 8 -32.56 -12.27 3.78
N ARG A 9 -33.38 -11.82 4.73
CA ARG A 9 -34.56 -12.56 5.22
C ARG A 9 -35.60 -12.81 4.12
N TRP A 10 -35.65 -11.93 3.12
CA TRP A 10 -36.55 -12.01 1.98
C TRP A 10 -36.05 -12.96 0.87
N PHE A 11 -34.75 -13.32 0.85
CA PHE A 11 -34.19 -14.17 -0.19
C PHE A 11 -34.27 -15.66 0.19
N LYS A 12 -35.21 -16.38 -0.43
CA LYS A 12 -35.45 -17.80 -0.17
C LYS A 12 -34.43 -18.74 -0.85
N GLY A 13 -33.41 -18.19 -1.51
CA GLY A 13 -32.49 -18.97 -2.34
C GLY A 13 -33.06 -19.26 -3.72
N ARG A 14 -32.25 -19.86 -4.60
CA ARG A 14 -32.65 -20.18 -5.98
C ARG A 14 -32.40 -21.66 -6.28
N LYS A 15 -33.24 -22.29 -7.10
CA LYS A 15 -33.09 -23.71 -7.49
C LYS A 15 -32.03 -23.86 -8.59
N GLY A 16 -31.06 -24.76 -8.43
CA GLY A 16 -29.97 -25.02 -9.40
C GLY A 16 -28.63 -24.32 -9.06
N PRO A 17 -27.62 -24.34 -9.98
CA PRO A 17 -26.24 -23.80 -9.81
C PRO A 17 -26.03 -22.36 -10.32
N VAL A 18 -25.33 -21.47 -9.56
CA VAL A 18 -25.21 -20.02 -9.87
C VAL A 18 -23.86 -19.88 -10.51
N VAL A 19 -23.82 -19.26 -11.68
CA VAL A 19 -22.56 -18.92 -12.33
C VAL A 19 -22.40 -17.41 -12.20
N LEU A 20 -21.32 -16.99 -11.53
CA LEU A 20 -20.83 -15.63 -11.55
C LEU A 20 -19.67 -15.57 -12.55
N VAL A 21 -19.82 -14.78 -13.61
CA VAL A 21 -18.77 -14.54 -14.60
C VAL A 21 -18.19 -13.15 -14.35
N ILE A 22 -16.88 -13.07 -14.15
CA ILE A 22 -16.15 -11.81 -14.02
C ILE A 22 -15.31 -11.64 -15.29
N MET A 23 -15.61 -10.60 -16.07
CA MET A 23 -14.83 -10.23 -17.25
C MET A 23 -13.78 -9.20 -16.83
N ASP A 24 -12.56 -9.65 -16.53
CA ASP A 24 -11.50 -8.79 -16.02
C ASP A 24 -11.14 -7.69 -17.04
N GLY A 25 -11.03 -6.45 -16.59
CA GLY A 25 -10.75 -5.28 -17.44
C GLY A 25 -11.86 -4.86 -18.41
N VAL A 26 -13.06 -5.45 -18.36
CA VAL A 26 -14.19 -5.07 -19.22
C VAL A 26 -15.11 -4.10 -18.49
N GLY A 27 -15.24 -2.88 -19.02
CA GLY A 27 -16.06 -1.82 -18.44
C GLY A 27 -16.69 -0.92 -19.50
N TYR A 28 -17.40 0.11 -19.05
CA TYR A 28 -17.96 1.12 -19.93
C TYR A 28 -16.94 2.24 -20.15
N GLY A 29 -16.45 2.42 -21.37
CA GLY A 29 -15.56 3.51 -21.71
C GLY A 29 -16.25 4.89 -21.65
N LYS A 30 -15.44 5.92 -21.44
CA LYS A 30 -15.89 7.33 -21.47
C LYS A 30 -15.91 7.90 -22.89
N TYR A 31 -14.95 7.47 -23.72
CA TYR A 31 -14.76 7.92 -25.09
C TYR A 31 -14.87 6.73 -26.01
N ILE A 32 -15.46 6.91 -27.18
CA ILE A 32 -15.64 5.81 -28.16
C ILE A 32 -14.33 5.54 -28.90
N GLU A 33 -13.50 6.55 -29.03
CA GLU A 33 -12.17 6.48 -29.61
C GLU A 33 -11.27 5.59 -28.75
N GLY A 34 -10.90 4.42 -29.29
CA GLY A 34 -10.06 3.46 -28.58
C GLY A 34 -10.79 2.55 -27.59
N ASP A 35 -12.12 2.64 -27.47
CA ASP A 35 -12.90 1.67 -26.69
C ASP A 35 -13.03 0.35 -27.44
N ALA A 36 -12.12 -0.58 -27.13
CA ALA A 36 -12.10 -1.90 -27.72
C ALA A 36 -13.33 -2.76 -27.35
N VAL A 37 -13.97 -2.50 -26.20
CA VAL A 37 -15.18 -3.23 -25.79
C VAL A 37 -16.37 -2.77 -26.63
N ALA A 38 -16.53 -1.47 -26.82
CA ALA A 38 -17.59 -0.91 -27.66
C ALA A 38 -17.43 -1.25 -29.15
N ALA A 39 -16.19 -1.39 -29.64
CA ALA A 39 -15.90 -1.74 -31.03
C ALA A 39 -15.98 -3.25 -31.31
N ALA A 40 -15.98 -4.10 -30.28
CA ALA A 40 -15.97 -5.55 -30.44
C ALA A 40 -17.32 -6.09 -30.89
N PHE A 41 -17.30 -7.21 -31.63
CA PHE A 41 -18.52 -7.96 -31.93
C PHE A 41 -18.91 -8.84 -30.74
N THR A 42 -19.89 -8.40 -29.95
CA THR A 42 -20.29 -9.03 -28.68
C THR A 42 -21.75 -9.53 -28.65
N PRO A 43 -22.21 -10.31 -29.65
CA PRO A 43 -23.64 -10.58 -29.87
C PRO A 43 -24.36 -11.21 -28.67
N HIS A 44 -23.64 -12.02 -27.87
CA HIS A 44 -24.21 -12.63 -26.66
C HIS A 44 -24.34 -11.64 -25.50
N LEU A 45 -23.34 -10.78 -25.28
CA LEU A 45 -23.43 -9.73 -24.26
C LEU A 45 -24.51 -8.70 -24.64
N ASP A 46 -24.58 -8.34 -25.91
CA ASP A 46 -25.58 -7.42 -26.46
C ASP A 46 -26.99 -8.00 -26.24
N TRP A 47 -27.18 -9.28 -26.53
CA TRP A 47 -28.43 -9.98 -26.28
C TRP A 47 -28.81 -9.97 -24.80
N PHE A 48 -27.87 -10.28 -23.89
CA PHE A 48 -28.12 -10.23 -22.44
C PHE A 48 -28.47 -8.81 -21.98
N HIS A 49 -27.79 -7.77 -22.49
CA HIS A 49 -28.09 -6.38 -22.15
C HIS A 49 -29.48 -5.94 -22.60
N ALA A 50 -29.96 -6.41 -23.76
CA ALA A 50 -31.28 -6.04 -24.29
C ALA A 50 -32.44 -6.82 -23.64
N HIS A 51 -32.21 -8.06 -23.22
CA HIS A 51 -33.29 -8.99 -22.83
C HIS A 51 -33.28 -9.41 -21.35
N CYS A 52 -32.24 -9.09 -20.58
CA CYS A 52 -32.15 -9.42 -19.16
C CYS A 52 -32.04 -8.17 -18.27
N PRO A 53 -32.55 -8.21 -17.03
CA PRO A 53 -32.34 -7.12 -16.07
C PRO A 53 -30.84 -6.86 -15.86
N ASN A 54 -30.43 -5.61 -16.04
CA ASN A 54 -29.05 -5.20 -15.89
C ASN A 54 -28.95 -3.82 -15.22
N THR A 55 -27.79 -3.54 -14.63
CA THR A 55 -27.46 -2.25 -14.03
C THR A 55 -25.96 -2.00 -14.13
N ARG A 56 -25.53 -0.77 -13.83
CA ARG A 56 -24.12 -0.37 -13.78
C ARG A 56 -23.67 -0.20 -12.35
N LEU A 57 -22.45 -0.64 -12.05
CA LEU A 57 -21.83 -0.51 -10.73
C LEU A 57 -20.57 0.34 -10.83
N LYS A 58 -20.28 1.11 -9.78
CA LYS A 58 -18.97 1.72 -9.61
C LYS A 58 -17.98 0.61 -9.23
N ALA A 59 -16.89 0.51 -9.98
CA ALA A 59 -15.82 -0.48 -9.74
C ALA A 59 -14.44 0.19 -9.48
N HIS A 60 -14.44 1.47 -9.12
CA HIS A 60 -13.24 2.27 -8.85
C HIS A 60 -13.48 3.19 -7.65
N GLY A 61 -12.41 3.83 -7.19
CA GLY A 61 -12.43 4.80 -6.12
C GLY A 61 -13.00 4.33 -4.78
N THR A 62 -13.65 5.25 -4.07
CA THR A 62 -14.15 5.00 -2.71
C THR A 62 -15.21 3.90 -2.67
N ALA A 63 -15.92 3.67 -3.78
CA ALA A 63 -16.94 2.64 -3.91
C ALA A 63 -16.39 1.20 -3.79
N VAL A 64 -15.09 1.02 -3.98
CA VAL A 64 -14.41 -0.27 -3.81
C VAL A 64 -13.30 -0.21 -2.74
N GLY A 65 -13.21 0.90 -2.00
CA GLY A 65 -12.32 1.05 -0.85
C GLY A 65 -11.00 1.74 -1.14
N LEU A 66 -10.84 2.30 -2.34
CA LEU A 66 -9.68 3.13 -2.70
C LEU A 66 -9.76 4.51 -2.03
N PRO A 67 -8.64 5.24 -1.92
CA PRO A 67 -8.58 6.53 -1.22
C PRO A 67 -9.51 7.59 -1.79
N SER A 68 -9.59 7.73 -3.12
CA SER A 68 -10.33 8.79 -3.80
C SER A 68 -11.10 8.29 -5.03
N ASP A 69 -12.08 9.05 -5.49
CA ASP A 69 -12.83 8.71 -6.73
C ASP A 69 -11.99 8.90 -8.01
N ALA A 70 -10.78 9.46 -7.93
CA ALA A 70 -9.84 9.51 -9.05
C ALA A 70 -9.05 8.20 -9.22
N ASP A 71 -9.00 7.36 -8.18
CA ASP A 71 -8.21 6.13 -8.21
C ASP A 71 -8.88 5.05 -9.06
N MET A 72 -8.15 4.56 -10.05
CA MET A 72 -8.60 3.48 -10.92
C MET A 72 -8.75 2.17 -10.14
N GLY A 73 -9.82 1.42 -10.43
CA GLY A 73 -10.01 0.08 -9.91
C GLY A 73 -8.93 -0.90 -10.41
N ASN A 74 -8.76 -2.00 -9.70
CA ASN A 74 -7.89 -3.10 -10.12
C ASN A 74 -8.50 -4.44 -9.71
N SER A 75 -7.94 -5.54 -10.23
CA SER A 75 -8.48 -6.89 -10.02
C SER A 75 -8.55 -7.27 -8.53
N GLU A 76 -7.54 -6.94 -7.72
CA GLU A 76 -7.52 -7.29 -6.29
C GLU A 76 -8.65 -6.62 -5.53
N VAL A 77 -8.78 -5.30 -5.69
CA VAL A 77 -9.78 -4.48 -5.00
C VAL A 77 -11.19 -4.87 -5.46
N GLY A 78 -11.38 -5.11 -6.76
CA GLY A 78 -12.64 -5.56 -7.33
C GLY A 78 -13.09 -6.93 -6.81
N HIS A 79 -12.19 -7.93 -6.83
CA HIS A 79 -12.51 -9.28 -6.34
C HIS A 79 -12.77 -9.29 -4.83
N ASN A 80 -12.05 -8.48 -4.06
CA ASN A 80 -12.29 -8.33 -2.62
C ASN A 80 -13.69 -7.75 -2.35
N ALA A 81 -14.07 -6.68 -3.04
CA ALA A 81 -15.40 -6.07 -2.87
C ALA A 81 -16.53 -7.04 -3.26
N ILE A 82 -16.39 -7.73 -4.40
CA ILE A 82 -17.37 -8.72 -4.90
C ILE A 82 -17.51 -9.88 -3.93
N GLY A 83 -16.38 -10.49 -3.54
CA GLY A 83 -16.35 -11.68 -2.69
C GLY A 83 -16.81 -11.40 -1.26
N ALA A 84 -16.52 -10.21 -0.73
CA ALA A 84 -16.90 -9.84 0.62
C ALA A 84 -18.33 -9.32 0.75
N GLY A 85 -18.93 -8.85 -0.35
CA GLY A 85 -20.23 -8.19 -0.36
C GLY A 85 -20.27 -6.90 0.47
N ARG A 86 -19.11 -6.27 0.70
CA ARG A 86 -18.96 -4.99 1.39
C ARG A 86 -17.66 -4.31 0.99
N VAL A 87 -17.61 -3.00 1.20
CA VAL A 87 -16.43 -2.18 0.93
C VAL A 87 -15.54 -2.16 2.17
N PHE A 88 -14.26 -2.47 2.01
CA PHE A 88 -13.26 -2.32 3.04
C PHE A 88 -12.31 -1.20 2.67
N GLY A 89 -11.87 -0.39 3.65
CA GLY A 89 -10.67 0.42 3.44
C GLY A 89 -9.52 -0.51 3.06
N GLN A 90 -8.82 -0.19 1.98
CA GLN A 90 -7.63 -0.95 1.58
C GLN A 90 -6.49 -0.76 2.60
N GLY A 91 -5.47 -1.61 2.53
CA GLY A 91 -4.36 -1.63 3.50
C GLY A 91 -3.79 -0.23 3.80
N ALA A 92 -3.47 0.55 2.76
CA ALA A 92 -2.95 1.91 2.94
C ALA A 92 -3.92 2.84 3.69
N LYS A 93 -5.22 2.79 3.37
CA LYS A 93 -6.25 3.60 4.04
C LYS A 93 -6.42 3.18 5.50
N LEU A 94 -6.46 1.88 5.79
CA LEU A 94 -6.55 1.38 7.17
C LEU A 94 -5.37 1.82 8.02
N VAL A 95 -4.15 1.81 7.45
CA VAL A 95 -2.96 2.30 8.13
C VAL A 95 -3.04 3.82 8.34
N SER A 96 -3.44 4.59 7.33
CA SER A 96 -3.65 6.04 7.47
C SER A 96 -4.66 6.39 8.56
N ASP A 97 -5.81 5.72 8.58
CA ASP A 97 -6.86 5.93 9.59
C ASP A 97 -6.36 5.55 11.01
N SER A 98 -5.57 4.47 11.11
CA SER A 98 -4.98 4.00 12.37
C SER A 98 -3.88 4.93 12.90
N ILE A 99 -3.10 5.56 12.01
CA ILE A 99 -2.12 6.58 12.36
C ILE A 99 -2.82 7.87 12.79
N ALA A 100 -3.81 8.34 12.02
CA ALA A 100 -4.53 9.57 12.29
C ALA A 100 -5.32 9.53 13.61
N SER A 101 -5.92 8.38 13.93
CA SER A 101 -6.62 8.16 15.21
C SER A 101 -5.68 7.88 16.39
N GLY A 102 -4.39 7.63 16.14
CA GLY A 102 -3.42 7.22 17.14
C GLY A 102 -3.49 5.74 17.55
N ALA A 103 -4.48 4.99 17.07
CA ALA A 103 -4.72 3.59 17.43
C ALA A 103 -3.50 2.68 17.16
N MET A 104 -2.77 2.94 16.07
CA MET A 104 -1.54 2.19 15.76
C MET A 104 -0.51 2.27 16.90
N PHE A 105 -0.38 3.45 17.51
CA PHE A 105 0.63 3.75 18.53
C PHE A 105 0.26 3.25 19.93
N GLU A 106 -1.02 2.93 20.16
CA GLU A 106 -1.48 2.26 21.39
C GLU A 106 -1.39 0.73 21.29
N GLY A 107 -1.25 0.22 20.06
CA GLY A 107 -1.15 -1.19 19.74
C GLY A 107 0.02 -1.90 20.43
N LYS A 108 -0.18 -3.18 20.75
CA LYS A 108 0.83 -4.02 21.42
C LYS A 108 2.16 -4.06 20.66
N ALA A 109 2.12 -4.23 19.33
CA ALA A 109 3.33 -4.32 18.50
C ALA A 109 4.16 -3.03 18.52
N TRP A 110 3.52 -1.86 18.45
CA TRP A 110 4.23 -0.58 18.53
C TRP A 110 4.92 -0.42 19.88
N ARG A 111 4.19 -0.66 20.98
CA ARG A 111 4.73 -0.59 22.33
C ARG A 111 5.91 -1.53 22.53
N GLU A 112 5.81 -2.79 22.07
CA GLU A 112 6.92 -3.75 22.16
C GLU A 112 8.20 -3.26 21.49
N ILE A 113 8.09 -2.65 20.31
CA ILE A 113 9.25 -2.13 19.56
C ILE A 113 9.85 -0.91 20.27
N ILE A 114 9.02 0.03 20.73
CA ILE A 114 9.47 1.24 21.42
C ILE A 114 10.10 0.89 22.78
N ASP A 115 9.45 0.03 23.58
CA ASP A 115 9.96 -0.41 24.88
C ASP A 115 11.30 -1.14 24.73
N ASN A 116 11.49 -1.91 23.65
CA ASN A 116 12.77 -2.54 23.35
C ASN A 116 13.88 -1.51 23.08
N ALA A 117 13.58 -0.52 22.25
CA ALA A 117 14.52 0.54 21.89
C ALA A 117 14.92 1.39 23.11
N LEU A 118 13.94 1.76 23.93
CA LEU A 118 14.14 2.54 25.16
C LEU A 118 14.90 1.73 26.21
N GLY A 119 14.43 0.52 26.51
CA GLY A 119 15.00 -0.33 27.56
C GLY A 119 16.45 -0.71 27.30
N LYS A 120 16.84 -0.87 26.02
CA LYS A 120 18.21 -1.19 25.62
C LYS A 120 19.04 0.03 25.22
N LYS A 121 18.45 1.22 25.16
CA LYS A 121 19.05 2.43 24.56
C LYS A 121 19.61 2.13 23.16
N SER A 122 18.91 1.28 22.40
CA SER A 122 19.33 0.82 21.08
C SER A 122 18.79 1.72 19.98
N THR A 123 19.25 1.45 18.75
CA THR A 123 18.76 2.13 17.55
C THR A 123 17.42 1.54 17.11
N LEU A 124 16.44 2.39 16.80
CA LEU A 124 15.25 1.99 16.06
C LEU A 124 15.50 2.10 14.55
N HIS A 125 15.27 1.01 13.83
CA HIS A 125 15.47 0.94 12.39
C HIS A 125 14.12 0.86 11.65
N PHE A 126 13.96 1.70 10.63
CA PHE A 126 12.87 1.60 9.66
C PHE A 126 13.43 1.16 8.31
N LEU A 127 12.78 0.22 7.64
CA LEU A 127 13.16 -0.29 6.31
C LEU A 127 11.91 -0.43 5.46
N GLY A 128 11.88 0.17 4.27
CA GLY A 128 10.73 0.05 3.39
C GLY A 128 10.86 0.83 2.09
N LEU A 129 9.89 0.63 1.19
CA LEU A 129 9.74 1.41 -0.04
C LEU A 129 9.52 2.89 0.31
N PHE A 130 10.20 3.78 -0.41
CA PHE A 130 10.34 5.18 -0.06
C PHE A 130 9.80 6.08 -1.18
N SER A 131 8.48 6.29 -1.17
CA SER A 131 7.73 7.16 -2.08
C SER A 131 6.31 7.42 -1.51
N ASP A 132 5.49 8.17 -2.24
CA ASP A 132 4.05 8.32 -2.01
C ASP A 132 3.20 7.43 -2.95
N GLY A 133 3.81 6.43 -3.61
CA GLY A 133 3.14 5.59 -4.61
C GLY A 133 1.98 4.75 -4.08
N ASN A 134 1.87 4.59 -2.75
CA ASN A 134 0.70 4.03 -2.05
C ASN A 134 0.35 2.56 -2.37
N VAL A 135 1.19 1.86 -3.13
CA VAL A 135 1.03 0.42 -3.43
C VAL A 135 1.61 -0.44 -2.32
N HIS A 136 2.85 -0.17 -1.90
CA HIS A 136 3.55 -0.95 -0.87
C HIS A 136 3.80 -0.18 0.43
N SER A 137 3.81 1.15 0.37
CA SER A 137 4.06 2.03 1.50
C SER A 137 3.61 3.46 1.17
N HIS A 138 3.67 4.34 2.17
CA HIS A 138 3.54 5.78 1.97
C HIS A 138 4.54 6.51 2.87
N ILE A 139 5.28 7.48 2.32
CA ILE A 139 6.32 8.23 3.05
C ILE A 139 5.76 8.94 4.29
N ASP A 140 4.52 9.40 4.26
CA ASP A 140 3.91 10.06 5.42
C ASP A 140 3.61 9.11 6.58
N HIS A 141 3.39 7.80 6.31
CA HIS A 141 3.31 6.80 7.39
C HIS A 141 4.65 6.69 8.12
N LEU A 142 5.76 6.68 7.36
CA LEU A 142 7.11 6.66 7.91
C LEU A 142 7.39 7.92 8.74
N LYS A 143 7.05 9.11 8.23
CA LYS A 143 7.21 10.37 8.98
C LYS A 143 6.44 10.34 10.30
N ALA A 144 5.18 9.90 10.29
CA ALA A 144 4.37 9.81 11.49
C ALA A 144 4.96 8.84 12.53
N MET A 145 5.48 7.69 12.08
CA MET A 145 6.18 6.75 12.96
C MET A 145 7.47 7.34 13.54
N ILE A 146 8.26 8.07 12.76
CA ILE A 146 9.49 8.73 13.23
C ILE A 146 9.17 9.78 14.30
N CYS A 147 8.19 10.66 14.02
CA CYS A 147 7.76 11.67 15.01
C CYS A 147 7.34 10.99 16.31
N LYS A 148 6.47 9.98 16.23
CA LYS A 148 5.97 9.30 17.43
C LYS A 148 7.07 8.58 18.21
N ALA A 149 8.05 7.97 17.52
CA ALA A 149 9.19 7.33 18.16
C ALA A 149 10.09 8.36 18.88
N ALA A 150 10.36 9.50 18.24
CA ALA A 150 11.11 10.60 18.84
C ALA A 150 10.38 11.18 20.06
N ASP A 151 9.07 11.42 19.97
CA ASP A 151 8.22 11.88 21.09
C ASP A 151 8.20 10.88 22.25
N SER A 152 8.34 9.59 21.95
CA SER A 152 8.44 8.52 22.96
C SER A 152 9.83 8.41 23.60
N GLY A 153 10.79 9.25 23.18
CA GLY A 153 12.14 9.31 23.75
C GLY A 153 13.17 8.40 23.08
N VAL A 154 12.88 7.84 21.88
CA VAL A 154 13.86 7.04 21.15
C VAL A 154 15.04 7.92 20.70
N GLY A 155 16.21 7.68 21.28
CA GLY A 155 17.37 8.55 21.07
C GLY A 155 18.12 8.38 19.74
N LYS A 156 17.95 7.24 19.05
CA LYS A 156 18.63 6.99 17.77
C LYS A 156 17.71 6.28 16.79
N ILE A 157 17.49 6.90 15.63
CA ILE A 157 16.63 6.39 14.55
C ILE A 157 17.44 6.29 13.26
N ARG A 158 17.29 5.17 12.55
CA ARG A 158 17.97 4.91 11.27
C ARG A 158 16.96 4.44 10.23
N VAL A 159 17.00 5.07 9.07
CA VAL A 159 16.07 4.79 7.97
C VAL A 159 16.82 4.13 6.82
N HIS A 160 16.30 3.02 6.35
CA HIS A 160 16.80 2.28 5.21
C HIS A 160 15.81 2.46 4.05
N ILE A 161 16.16 3.34 3.11
CA ILE A 161 15.24 3.77 2.05
C ILE A 161 15.36 2.89 0.80
N LEU A 162 14.27 2.25 0.40
CA LEU A 162 14.22 1.52 -0.87
C LEU A 162 13.60 2.43 -1.92
N LEU A 163 14.41 2.90 -2.87
CA LEU A 163 13.98 3.85 -3.90
C LEU A 163 12.98 3.20 -4.86
N ASP A 164 11.93 3.93 -5.19
CA ASP A 164 10.79 3.38 -5.92
C ASP A 164 10.98 3.36 -7.45
N GLY A 165 10.68 4.47 -8.14
CA GLY A 165 10.79 4.59 -9.60
C GLY A 165 9.90 3.65 -10.41
N ARG A 166 8.95 2.95 -9.76
CA ARG A 166 8.01 2.03 -10.41
C ARG A 166 6.56 2.41 -10.15
N ASP A 167 6.22 2.68 -8.90
CA ASP A 167 4.86 3.13 -8.54
C ASP A 167 4.73 4.66 -8.65
N VAL A 168 5.86 5.34 -8.86
CA VAL A 168 6.03 6.79 -9.11
C VAL A 168 7.00 7.01 -10.26
N GLY A 169 7.26 8.26 -10.66
CA GLY A 169 8.18 8.60 -11.75
C GLY A 169 9.57 7.95 -11.63
N GLU A 170 10.10 7.44 -12.74
CA GLU A 170 11.34 6.65 -12.76
C GLU A 170 12.59 7.38 -12.20
N THR A 171 12.64 8.71 -12.33
CA THR A 171 13.74 9.57 -11.85
C THR A 171 13.32 10.52 -10.72
N SER A 172 12.30 10.16 -9.92
CA SER A 172 11.76 11.03 -8.87
C SER A 172 12.44 10.88 -7.49
N ALA A 173 13.52 10.10 -7.38
CA ALA A 173 14.12 9.76 -6.08
C ALA A 173 14.51 11.01 -5.25
N LEU A 174 15.07 12.03 -5.90
CA LEU A 174 15.49 13.27 -5.22
C LEU A 174 14.30 14.12 -4.74
N GLU A 175 13.14 14.00 -5.37
CA GLU A 175 11.91 14.68 -4.96
C GLU A 175 11.43 14.20 -3.58
N TYR A 176 11.74 12.94 -3.22
CA TYR A 176 11.45 12.39 -1.90
C TYR A 176 12.61 12.52 -0.92
N VAL A 177 13.85 12.27 -1.37
CA VAL A 177 15.01 12.23 -0.47
C VAL A 177 15.34 13.61 0.09
N LEU A 178 15.32 14.67 -0.73
CA LEU A 178 15.72 16.00 -0.27
C LEU A 178 14.76 16.55 0.80
N PRO A 179 13.42 16.59 0.59
CA PRO A 179 12.51 17.07 1.63
C PRO A 179 12.48 16.17 2.87
N PHE A 180 12.81 14.89 2.72
CA PHE A 180 12.86 13.98 3.85
C PHE A 180 14.11 14.16 4.71
N GLU A 181 15.27 14.47 4.12
CA GLU A 181 16.45 14.88 4.88
C GLU A 181 16.20 16.18 5.65
N ASP A 182 15.48 17.14 5.07
CA ASP A 182 15.04 18.36 5.78
C ASP A 182 14.09 18.03 6.94
N PHE A 183 13.13 17.12 6.72
CA PHE A 183 12.25 16.61 7.77
C PHE A 183 13.05 15.96 8.91
N LEU A 184 14.01 15.08 8.59
CA LEU A 184 14.87 14.45 9.60
C LEU A 184 15.72 15.49 10.33
N ALA A 185 16.22 16.52 9.64
CA ALA A 185 16.94 17.62 10.25
C ALA A 185 16.08 18.37 11.27
N GLY A 186 14.79 18.56 11.02
CA GLY A 186 13.84 19.15 11.97
C GLY A 186 13.56 18.30 13.21
N ILE A 187 13.68 16.97 13.11
CA ILE A 187 13.54 16.03 14.24
C ILE A 187 14.84 15.95 15.06
N ARG A 188 16.00 16.10 14.41
CA ARG A 188 17.31 15.96 15.07
C ARG A 188 17.52 17.03 16.13
N ASN A 189 17.84 16.59 17.34
CA ASN A 189 18.23 17.46 18.46
C ASN A 189 19.14 16.68 19.43
N ALA A 190 19.49 17.28 20.57
CA ALA A 190 20.36 16.65 21.57
C ALA A 190 19.84 15.31 22.11
N SER A 191 18.53 15.08 22.05
CA SER A 191 17.85 13.90 22.55
C SER A 191 17.48 12.88 21.46
N CYS A 192 17.55 13.23 20.18
CA CYS A 192 17.21 12.32 19.08
C CYS A 192 18.13 12.51 17.87
N ASP A 193 18.85 11.46 17.47
CA ASP A 193 19.66 11.41 16.25
C ASP A 193 18.98 10.52 15.19
N ALA A 194 18.17 11.15 14.32
CA ALA A 194 17.46 10.51 13.21
C ALA A 194 18.18 10.75 11.86
N ARG A 195 18.51 9.68 11.12
CA ARG A 195 19.25 9.77 9.84
C ARG A 195 18.84 8.67 8.86
N ILE A 196 19.00 8.92 7.56
CA ILE A 196 19.11 7.84 6.57
C ILE A 196 20.43 7.10 6.83
N ALA A 197 20.37 5.76 6.80
CA ALA A 197 21.48 4.87 7.14
C ALA A 197 21.98 4.10 5.91
N SER A 198 21.07 3.62 5.08
CA SER A 198 21.40 3.01 3.80
C SER A 198 20.19 3.01 2.87
N GLY A 199 20.37 2.53 1.66
CA GLY A 199 19.28 2.44 0.70
C GLY A 199 19.72 1.82 -0.62
N GLY A 200 18.77 1.71 -1.54
CA GLY A 200 19.00 1.21 -2.89
C GLY A 200 17.70 1.06 -3.65
N GLY A 201 17.79 0.87 -4.98
CA GLY A 201 16.59 0.68 -5.80
C GLY A 201 15.84 -0.59 -5.41
N ARG A 202 14.50 -0.52 -5.39
CA ARG A 202 13.61 -1.64 -5.05
C ARG A 202 13.83 -2.90 -5.90
N MET A 203 14.30 -2.73 -7.14
CA MET A 203 14.63 -3.82 -8.07
C MET A 203 16.07 -4.32 -7.95
N CYS A 204 16.87 -3.73 -7.05
CA CYS A 204 18.28 -4.04 -6.88
C CYS A 204 18.62 -4.62 -5.50
N ILE A 205 17.83 -4.34 -4.47
CA ILE A 205 17.99 -4.88 -3.12
C ILE A 205 16.64 -5.12 -2.43
N THR A 206 16.60 -6.11 -1.53
CA THR A 206 15.53 -6.36 -0.54
C THR A 206 14.17 -6.82 -1.07
N MET A 207 13.51 -6.10 -1.98
CA MET A 207 12.09 -6.33 -2.34
C MET A 207 11.89 -7.41 -3.43
N ASP A 208 12.39 -8.63 -3.18
CA ASP A 208 12.14 -9.79 -4.05
C ASP A 208 10.73 -10.35 -3.86
N ARG A 209 10.23 -11.08 -4.85
CA ARG A 209 8.98 -11.83 -4.74
C ARG A 209 9.07 -13.16 -5.48
N TYR A 210 8.33 -14.14 -4.98
CA TYR A 210 8.19 -15.47 -5.59
C TYR A 210 9.51 -16.24 -5.76
N ASN A 211 10.48 -16.01 -4.86
CA ASN A 211 11.81 -16.62 -4.92
C ASN A 211 12.54 -16.37 -6.24
N ALA A 212 12.29 -15.23 -6.90
CA ALA A 212 12.83 -14.95 -8.21
C ALA A 212 14.33 -14.62 -8.15
N ASN A 213 14.79 -13.96 -7.08
CA ASN A 213 16.19 -13.59 -6.93
C ASN A 213 16.61 -13.36 -5.47
N TRP A 214 17.07 -14.43 -4.80
CA TRP A 214 17.61 -14.35 -3.44
C TRP A 214 18.89 -13.52 -3.32
N GLY A 215 19.68 -13.39 -4.39
CA GLY A 215 20.88 -12.53 -4.39
C GLY A 215 20.55 -11.06 -4.13
N MET A 216 19.34 -10.62 -4.54
CA MET A 216 18.84 -9.28 -4.23
C MET A 216 18.55 -9.10 -2.73
N VAL A 217 18.00 -10.14 -2.09
CA VAL A 217 17.72 -10.14 -0.65
C VAL A 217 19.02 -10.17 0.15
N GLU A 218 19.98 -11.01 -0.26
CA GLU A 218 21.31 -11.07 0.36
C GLU A 218 22.04 -9.72 0.27
N LYS A 219 22.03 -9.08 -0.89
CA LYS A 219 22.65 -7.77 -1.08
C LYS A 219 21.99 -6.69 -0.19
N GLY A 220 20.67 -6.74 -0.05
CA GLY A 220 19.94 -5.90 0.89
C GLY A 220 20.36 -6.14 2.34
N TRP A 221 20.43 -7.40 2.76
CA TRP A 221 20.91 -7.79 4.09
C TRP A 221 22.33 -7.29 4.37
N GLN A 222 23.27 -7.54 3.47
CA GLN A 222 24.65 -7.05 3.57
C GLN A 222 24.70 -5.51 3.69
N THR A 223 23.89 -4.80 2.90
CA THR A 223 23.82 -3.34 2.91
C THR A 223 23.23 -2.79 4.21
N HIS A 224 22.12 -3.34 4.68
CA HIS A 224 21.38 -2.80 5.84
C HIS A 224 21.97 -3.24 7.18
N VAL A 225 22.47 -4.48 7.28
CA VAL A 225 22.93 -5.07 8.53
C VAL A 225 24.44 -4.96 8.70
N LEU A 226 25.22 -5.24 7.64
CA LEU A 226 26.68 -5.23 7.69
C LEU A 226 27.30 -3.91 7.23
N GLY A 227 26.49 -2.98 6.69
CA GLY A 227 26.99 -1.73 6.09
C GLY A 227 27.80 -1.96 4.82
N GLN A 228 27.66 -3.11 4.17
CA GLN A 228 28.40 -3.49 2.98
C GLN A 228 27.64 -3.06 1.72
N GLY A 229 27.80 -1.79 1.36
CA GLY A 229 27.23 -1.20 0.15
C GLY A 229 28.21 -0.22 -0.49
N ARG A 230 27.87 0.26 -1.68
CA ARG A 230 28.63 1.35 -2.31
C ARG A 230 28.56 2.59 -1.42
N GLN A 231 29.72 3.05 -1.00
CA GLN A 231 29.86 4.27 -0.19
C GLN A 231 29.98 5.49 -1.11
N PHE A 232 29.44 6.61 -0.66
CA PHE A 232 29.57 7.91 -1.31
C PHE A 232 30.18 8.86 -0.29
N PRO A 233 31.31 9.52 -0.61
CA PRO A 233 32.02 10.42 0.30
C PRO A 233 31.24 11.71 0.58
#